data_AF-A0A7X7FRR2-F1
#
_entry.id   AF-A0A7X7FRR2-F1
#
_cell.length_a   1.000
_cell.length_b   1.000
_cell.length_c   1.000
_cell.angle_alpha   90.00
_cell.angle_beta   90.00
_cell.angle_gamma   90.00
#
_symmetry.space_group_name_H-M   'P 1'
#
loop_
_entity.id
_entity.type
_entity.pdbx_description
1 polymer ?
#
loop_
_entity_poly.entity_id
_entity_poly.type
_entity_poly.pdbx_seq_one_letter_code
_entity_poly.pdbx_strand_id
1 'polypeptide(L)'
;MAVNAPVRATAGRCEATVEAVKAMMALERCRAANGSYPDTLAGAQGFGCRFGDDPFSGKAFVYRRQGDGYVLYSIGDDLKDNGGKRASKKTGQSGGADMVWTMPK
;
A
#
# COMPACT_ATOMS: atom_id res chain seq x y z
N MET A 1 -22.57 -20.84 3.58
CA MET A 1 -22.04 -20.56 2.23
C MET A 1 -20.56 -20.23 2.36
N ALA A 2 -19.67 -21.13 1.96
CA ALA A 2 -18.23 -20.87 1.98
C ALA A 2 -17.87 -20.05 0.74
N VAL A 3 -17.64 -18.76 0.92
CA VAL A 3 -17.05 -17.94 -0.14
C VAL A 3 -15.62 -18.43 -0.38
N ASN A 4 -15.36 -18.88 -1.61
CA ASN A 4 -14.10 -19.49 -2.03
C ASN A 4 -12.91 -18.57 -1.71
N ALA A 5 -11.85 -19.08 -1.08
CA ALA A 5 -10.62 -18.35 -0.77
C ALA A 5 -10.08 -17.40 -1.89
N PRO A 6 -10.12 -17.76 -3.19
CA PRO A 6 -9.69 -16.85 -4.26
C PRO A 6 -10.55 -15.58 -4.41
N VAL A 7 -11.85 -15.60 -4.07
CA VAL A 7 -12.70 -14.39 -4.16
C VAL A 7 -12.35 -13.38 -3.07
N ARG A 8 -11.92 -13.86 -1.90
CA ARG A 8 -11.46 -13.02 -0.78
C ARG A 8 -10.13 -12.34 -1.10
N ALA A 9 -9.24 -13.05 -1.79
CA ALA A 9 -7.95 -12.49 -2.23
C ALA A 9 -8.13 -11.38 -3.27
N THR A 10 -9.03 -11.54 -4.24
CA THR A 10 -9.31 -10.49 -5.23
C THR A 10 -9.99 -9.27 -4.62
N ALA A 11 -11.01 -9.46 -3.79
CA ALA A 11 -11.68 -8.36 -3.10
C ALA A 11 -10.73 -7.58 -2.18
N GLY A 12 -9.90 -8.29 -1.40
CA GLY A 12 -8.89 -7.68 -0.55
C GLY A 12 -7.84 -6.87 -1.32
N ARG A 13 -7.43 -7.32 -2.52
CA ARG A 13 -6.53 -6.55 -3.39
C ARG A 13 -7.18 -5.27 -3.90
N CYS A 14 -8.45 -5.31 -4.28
CA CYS A 14 -9.18 -4.13 -4.69
C CYS A 14 -9.27 -3.12 -3.54
N GLU A 15 -9.63 -3.57 -2.34
CA GLU A 15 -9.70 -2.73 -1.14
C GLU A 15 -8.32 -2.14 -0.78
N ALA A 16 -7.27 -2.96 -0.75
CA ALA A 16 -5.90 -2.50 -0.49
C ALA A 16 -5.46 -1.44 -1.50
N THR A 17 -5.84 -1.60 -2.77
CA THR A 17 -5.54 -0.62 -3.83
C THR A 17 -6.28 0.69 -3.60
N VAL A 18 -7.58 0.64 -3.25
CA VAL A 18 -8.38 1.84 -2.99
C VAL A 18 -7.80 2.62 -1.81
N GLU A 19 -7.49 1.95 -0.70
CA GLU A 19 -6.93 2.60 0.48
C GLU A 19 -5.51 3.12 0.24
N ALA A 20 -4.66 2.37 -0.47
CA ALA A 20 -3.34 2.85 -0.88
C ALA A 20 -3.43 4.09 -1.77
N VAL A 21 -4.39 4.14 -2.71
CA VAL A 21 -4.59 5.30 -3.59
C VAL A 21 -5.01 6.54 -2.80
N LYS A 22 -5.89 6.40 -1.81
CA LYS A 22 -6.23 7.50 -0.90
C LYS A 22 -4.99 7.98 -0.12
N ALA A 23 -4.19 7.06 0.40
CA ALA A 23 -2.95 7.37 1.11
C ALA A 23 -1.93 8.09 0.21
N MET A 24 -1.75 7.65 -1.04
CA MET A 24 -0.87 8.30 -2.02
C MET A 24 -1.33 9.72 -2.34
N MET A 25 -2.63 9.93 -2.56
CA MET A 25 -3.17 11.29 -2.75
C MET A 25 -2.91 12.19 -1.54
N ALA A 26 -3.04 11.65 -0.33
CA ALA A 26 -2.77 12.39 0.89
C ALA A 26 -1.29 12.75 1.05
N LEU A 27 -0.38 11.83 0.71
CA LEU A 27 1.06 12.06 0.66
C LEU A 27 1.43 13.17 -0.34
N GLU A 28 0.86 13.15 -1.55
CA GLU A 28 1.08 14.21 -2.54
C GLU A 28 0.60 15.58 -2.06
N ARG A 29 -0.58 15.63 -1.43
CA ARG A 29 -1.12 16.88 -0.87
C ARG A 29 -0.25 17.39 0.28
N CYS A 30 0.23 16.51 1.15
CA CYS A 30 1.18 16.86 2.20
C CYS A 30 2.46 17.44 1.61
N ARG A 31 3.02 16.83 0.56
CA ARG A 31 4.19 17.35 -0.14
C ARG A 31 3.93 18.70 -0.78
N ALA A 32 2.79 18.89 -1.43
CA ALA A 32 2.43 20.17 -2.05
C ALA A 32 2.29 21.29 -1.02
N ALA A 33 1.76 20.99 0.18
CA ALA A 33 1.59 21.98 1.24
C ALA A 33 2.89 22.28 2.00
N ASN A 34 3.72 21.27 2.26
CA ASN A 34 4.87 21.36 3.16
C ASN A 34 6.22 21.34 2.42
N GLY A 35 6.23 21.19 1.10
CA GLY A 35 7.42 21.05 0.26
C GLY A 35 8.08 19.66 0.32
N SER A 36 7.68 18.78 1.23
CA SER A 36 8.27 17.44 1.39
C SER A 36 7.25 16.40 1.85
N TYR A 37 7.51 15.12 1.53
CA TYR A 37 6.74 14.02 2.13
C TYR A 37 7.01 13.90 3.63
N PRO A 38 6.02 13.48 4.42
CA PRO A 38 6.19 13.30 5.86
C PRO A 38 7.12 12.12 6.18
N ASP A 39 7.75 12.13 7.34
CA ASP A 39 8.61 11.01 7.77
C ASP A 39 7.80 9.74 8.11
N THR A 40 6.51 9.89 8.41
CA THR A 40 5.60 8.79 8.72
C THR A 40 4.29 8.92 7.93
N LEU A 41 3.65 7.79 7.65
CA LEU A 41 2.36 7.78 6.93
C LEU A 41 1.26 8.55 7.69
N ALA A 42 1.30 8.53 9.03
CA ALA A 42 0.35 9.26 9.86
C ALA A 42 0.38 10.77 9.61
N GLY A 43 1.53 11.33 9.20
CA GLY A 43 1.65 12.73 8.81
C GLY A 43 0.78 13.13 7.61
N ALA A 44 0.32 12.16 6.82
CA ALA A 44 -0.57 12.40 5.68
C ALA A 44 -2.07 12.30 6.03
N GLN A 45 -2.47 11.78 7.21
CA GLN A 45 -3.89 11.55 7.56
C GLN A 45 -4.76 12.81 7.47
N GLY A 46 -4.20 14.00 7.70
CA GLY A 46 -4.92 15.28 7.62
C GLY A 46 -5.06 15.84 6.20
N PHE A 47 -4.44 15.22 5.20
CA PHE A 47 -4.37 15.76 3.85
C PHE A 47 -5.37 15.08 2.90
N GLY A 48 -6.60 15.57 2.85
CA GLY A 48 -7.60 15.11 1.88
C GLY A 48 -8.40 13.88 2.33
N CYS A 49 -8.56 12.90 1.45
CA CYS A 49 -9.41 11.74 1.74
C CYS A 49 -8.75 10.87 2.82
N ARG A 50 -9.51 10.62 3.90
CA ARG A 50 -9.07 9.69 4.95
C ARG A 50 -8.89 8.29 4.37
N PHE A 51 -7.71 7.72 4.59
CA PHE A 51 -7.36 6.36 4.21
C PHE A 51 -7.33 5.46 5.46
N GLY A 52 -7.68 4.20 5.26
CA GLY A 52 -7.71 3.16 6.28
C GLY A 52 -6.42 2.36 6.36
N ASP A 53 -6.49 1.29 7.13
CA ASP A 53 -5.45 0.29 7.28
C ASP A 53 -5.39 -0.64 6.06
N ASP A 54 -4.25 -1.34 5.91
CA ASP A 54 -4.08 -2.40 4.94
C ASP A 54 -5.00 -3.59 5.30
N PRO A 55 -5.93 -4.01 4.41
CA PRO A 55 -6.89 -5.06 4.71
C PRO A 55 -6.26 -6.45 4.89
N PHE A 56 -5.00 -6.63 4.48
CA PHE A 56 -4.28 -7.89 4.66
C PHE A 56 -3.61 -7.97 6.04
N SER A 57 -2.89 -6.92 6.45
CA SER A 57 -2.21 -6.90 7.76
C SER A 57 -3.10 -6.45 8.92
N GLY A 58 -4.21 -5.74 8.64
CA GLY A 58 -5.03 -5.07 9.65
C GLY A 58 -4.31 -3.91 10.35
N LYS A 59 -3.23 -3.39 9.74
CA LYS A 59 -2.39 -2.30 10.26
C LYS A 59 -2.20 -1.25 9.18
N ALA A 60 -1.68 -0.08 9.54
CA ALA A 60 -1.30 0.93 8.55
C ALA A 60 -0.35 0.34 7.49
N PHE A 61 -0.53 0.78 6.23
CA PHE A 61 0.38 0.43 5.14
C PHE A 61 1.84 0.73 5.52
N VAL A 62 2.77 -0.12 5.06
CA VAL A 62 4.18 0.14 5.28
C VAL A 62 4.62 1.27 4.36
N TYR A 63 5.11 2.35 4.96
CA TYR A 63 5.58 3.53 4.27
C TYR A 63 7.05 3.78 4.58
N ARG A 64 7.83 4.08 3.53
CA ARG A 64 9.24 4.47 3.65
C ARG A 64 9.51 5.67 2.76
N ARG A 65 9.77 6.82 3.36
CA ARG A 65 10.26 8.01 2.67
C ARG A 65 11.65 7.75 2.06
N GLN A 66 11.89 8.22 0.84
CA GLN A 66 13.16 8.05 0.13
C GLN A 66 13.55 9.35 -0.60
N GLY A 67 14.13 10.30 0.14
CA GLY A 67 14.44 11.64 -0.41
C GLY A 67 13.15 12.36 -0.82
N ASP A 68 13.07 12.71 -2.10
CA ASP A 68 11.90 13.37 -2.71
C ASP A 68 10.86 12.37 -3.25
N GLY A 69 11.05 11.07 -2.98
CA GLY A 69 10.13 9.99 -3.30
C GLY A 69 9.72 9.17 -2.08
N TYR A 70 8.99 8.08 -2.30
CA TYR A 70 8.63 7.11 -1.26
C TYR A 70 8.27 5.75 -1.83
N VAL A 71 8.24 4.75 -0.93
CA VAL A 71 7.64 3.44 -1.16
C VAL A 71 6.49 3.26 -0.18
N LEU A 72 5.35 2.83 -0.68
CA LEU A 72 4.18 2.44 0.09
C LEU A 72 3.81 1.00 -0.29
N TYR A 73 3.55 0.12 0.67
CA TYR A 73 3.15 -1.24 0.33
C TYR A 73 2.23 -1.91 1.37
N SER A 74 1.44 -2.86 0.87
CA SER A 74 0.69 -3.86 1.64
C SER A 74 1.41 -5.20 1.54
N ILE A 75 1.32 -6.02 2.59
CA ILE A 75 1.92 -7.38 2.60
C ILE A 75 1.21 -8.35 1.65
N GLY A 76 0.02 -7.99 1.14
CA GLY A 76 -0.69 -8.80 0.16
C GLY A 76 -1.30 -10.09 0.71
N ASP A 77 -1.77 -10.94 -0.19
CA ASP A 77 -2.61 -12.09 0.12
C ASP A 77 -1.87 -13.33 0.64
N ASP A 78 -0.53 -13.33 0.65
CA ASP A 78 0.27 -14.33 1.35
C ASP A 78 0.47 -14.04 2.84
N LEU A 79 0.04 -12.84 3.30
CA LEU A 79 0.19 -12.36 4.67
C LEU A 79 1.64 -12.35 5.17
N LYS A 80 2.62 -12.25 4.25
CA LYS A 80 4.04 -12.21 4.57
C LYS A 80 4.62 -10.89 4.10
N ASP A 81 5.32 -10.19 4.99
CA ASP A 81 6.08 -9.00 4.59
C ASP A 81 7.30 -9.44 3.77
N ASN A 82 7.26 -9.21 2.46
CA ASN A 82 8.36 -9.49 1.55
C ASN A 82 9.31 -8.28 1.41
N GLY A 83 9.20 -7.28 2.30
CA GLY A 83 10.07 -6.13 2.42
C GLY A 83 9.82 -5.07 1.34
N GLY A 84 8.62 -5.02 0.75
CA GLY A 84 8.27 -4.17 -0.37
C GLY A 84 8.75 -4.72 -1.71
N LYS A 85 8.84 -6.04 -1.87
CA LYS A 85 9.26 -6.69 -3.12
C LYS A 85 8.05 -7.24 -3.86
N ARG A 86 7.85 -6.80 -5.10
CA ARG A 86 6.86 -7.38 -6.01
C ARG A 86 7.25 -8.83 -6.32
N ALA A 87 6.26 -9.71 -6.50
CA ALA A 87 6.49 -11.07 -6.96
C ALA A 87 7.28 -11.01 -8.27
N SER A 88 8.43 -11.68 -8.32
CA SER A 88 9.13 -11.86 -9.58
C SER A 88 8.23 -12.68 -10.49
N LYS A 89 7.90 -12.19 -11.70
CA LYS A 89 7.20 -12.97 -12.73
C LYS A 89 8.11 -14.09 -13.25
N LYS A 90 8.45 -15.07 -12.41
CA LYS A 90 9.02 -16.34 -12.85
C LYS A 90 8.00 -17.43 -12.53
N THR A 91 7.33 -17.86 -13.60
CA THR A 91 6.60 -19.12 -13.71
C THR A 91 5.33 -19.25 -12.85
N GLY A 92 4.17 -18.88 -13.42
CA GLY A 92 2.86 -19.50 -13.08
C GLY A 92 2.29 -19.35 -11.66
N GLN A 93 2.98 -18.74 -10.70
CA GLN A 93 2.44 -18.48 -9.36
C GLN A 93 1.69 -17.15 -9.34
N SER A 94 0.39 -17.23 -9.59
CA SER A 94 -0.57 -16.18 -9.26
C SER A 94 -0.83 -16.20 -7.75
N GLY A 95 0.14 -15.77 -6.94
CA GLY A 95 -0.04 -15.64 -5.50
C GLY A 95 1.24 -15.24 -4.78
N GLY A 96 1.10 -14.30 -3.85
CA GLY A 96 2.06 -14.09 -2.77
C GLY A 96 3.20 -13.13 -3.06
N ALA A 97 2.87 -11.85 -3.21
CA ALA A 97 3.82 -10.81 -2.89
C ALA A 97 3.14 -9.51 -2.51
N ASP A 98 3.93 -8.66 -1.88
CA ASP A 98 3.55 -7.32 -1.48
C ASP A 98 2.99 -6.53 -2.67
N MET A 99 1.94 -5.76 -2.38
CA MET A 99 1.41 -4.77 -3.30
C MET A 99 2.20 -3.49 -3.09
N VAL A 100 3.10 -3.17 -4.02
CA VAL A 100 4.05 -2.07 -3.89
C VAL A 100 3.65 -0.92 -4.80
N TRP A 101 3.65 0.30 -4.26
CA TRP A 101 3.50 1.55 -4.98
C TRP A 101 4.71 2.43 -4.67
N THR A 102 5.30 3.00 -5.71
CA THR A 102 6.55 3.78 -5.60
C THR A 102 6.39 5.10 -6.29
N MET A 103 6.72 6.18 -5.58
CA MET A 103 6.95 7.49 -6.19
C MET A 103 8.46 7.67 -6.35
N PRO A 104 8.98 7.74 -7.58
CA PRO A 104 10.41 7.94 -7.80
C PRO A 104 10.88 9.29 -7.26
N LYS A 105 12.19 9.39 -7.04
CA LYS A 105 12.87 10.65 -6.73
C LYS A 105 12.84 11.57 -7.93
#